data_AF-A0A367E785-F1
#
_entry.id   AF-A0A367E785-F1
#
_cell.length_a   1.000
_cell.length_b   1.000
_cell.length_c   1.000
_cell.angle_alpha   90.00
_cell.angle_beta   90.00
_cell.angle_gamma   90.00
#
_symmetry.space_group_name_H-M   'P 1'
#
loop_
_entity.id
_entity.type
_entity.pdbx_description
1 polymer ?
#
loop_
_entity_poly.entity_id
_entity_poly.type
_entity_poly.pdbx_seq_one_letter_code
_entity_poly.pdbx_strand_id
1 'polypeptide(L)'
;MNHRRRNLLLAITLAVVILAVGGGWATGTFTDWRDRLSMRDACDGVLVGDDDIRDTLGGERVFAEDVQQDSETRDGLTHCLVRGSDQTQPALRVDVRWSEDAHKEALPQGHADTWQETGTAAPIGKGWPGTVSAVGGDFHATVALACPDGKKAEGKSSLLVTADLGRDAQHNDSHVRTSLARFTTGTAAKAADKYGCPTPQQHRPEKVAQAPLDKSVPLTEARGSCSAVRDLSRKEQHRGITRAQETPADNDAPLLDCFLSTSEGKPGYRLSATFGPYAKSYQQAAGSSPIHGEFGFDKEEHSYAWATADCPGSPQRALFTAWSVLNDRTNKPTVANPSPAFVRNALAAYAKTTADARGCTDLQLPH
;
A
#
# COMPACT_ATOMS: atom_id res chain seq x y z
N MET A 1 -15.92 -1.25 66.83
CA MET A 1 -15.39 -0.18 65.96
C MET A 1 -16.43 0.94 65.89
N ASN A 2 -16.20 2.10 66.51
CA ASN A 2 -17.23 3.12 66.70
C ASN A 2 -17.78 3.63 65.35
N HIS A 3 -19.11 3.74 65.23
CA HIS A 3 -19.80 4.27 64.03
C HIS A 3 -19.18 5.57 63.48
N ARG A 4 -18.64 6.41 64.37
CA ARG A 4 -17.92 7.64 64.03
C ARG A 4 -16.65 7.42 63.20
N ARG A 5 -15.84 6.40 63.50
CA ARG A 5 -14.65 6.04 62.69
C ARG A 5 -15.05 5.46 61.33
N ARG A 6 -16.14 4.68 61.28
CA ARG A 6 -16.64 4.12 60.02
C ARG A 6 -17.15 5.21 59.07
N ASN A 7 -17.89 6.19 59.60
CA ASN A 7 -18.40 7.31 58.81
C ASN A 7 -17.28 8.27 58.38
N LEU A 8 -16.26 8.49 59.22
CA LEU A 8 -15.10 9.29 58.86
C LEU A 8 -14.29 8.63 57.74
N LEU A 9 -14.05 7.32 57.83
CA LEU A 9 -13.36 6.57 56.79
C LEU A 9 -14.14 6.64 55.48
N LEU A 10 -15.45 6.39 55.50
CA LEU A 10 -16.31 6.52 54.31
C LEU A 10 -16.25 7.92 53.67
N ALA A 11 -16.28 8.99 54.47
CA ALA A 11 -16.20 10.36 53.97
C ALA A 11 -14.83 10.65 53.33
N ILE A 12 -13.74 10.16 53.92
CA ILE A 12 -12.39 10.28 53.36
C ILE A 12 -12.30 9.50 52.04
N THR A 13 -12.81 8.26 51.96
CA THR A 13 -12.81 7.50 50.71
C THR A 13 -13.60 8.22 49.63
N LEU A 14 -14.77 8.78 49.97
CA LEU A 14 -15.59 9.51 49.01
C LEU A 14 -14.89 10.78 48.50
N ALA A 15 -14.26 11.54 49.40
CA ALA A 15 -13.51 12.74 49.04
C ALA A 15 -12.30 12.42 48.15
N VAL A 16 -11.58 11.33 48.42
CA VAL A 16 -10.47 10.86 47.59
C VAL A 16 -10.95 10.42 46.21
N VAL A 17 -12.08 9.71 46.12
CA VAL A 17 -12.68 9.33 44.82
C VAL A 17 -13.10 10.58 44.03
N ILE A 18 -13.75 11.56 44.67
CA ILE A 18 -14.15 12.80 44.01
C ILE A 18 -12.93 13.61 43.54
N LEU A 19 -11.86 13.68 44.34
CA LEU A 19 -10.63 14.36 43.95
C LEU A 19 -9.87 13.61 42.84
N ALA A 20 -9.86 12.28 42.86
CA ALA A 20 -9.24 11.46 41.82
C ALA A 20 -10.01 11.59 40.49
N VAL A 21 -11.34 11.54 40.54
CA VAL A 21 -12.20 11.74 39.36
C VAL A 21 -12.07 13.19 38.88
N GLY A 22 -12.30 14.18 39.74
CA GLY A 22 -12.25 15.60 39.36
C GLY A 22 -10.88 16.08 38.89
N GLY A 23 -9.80 15.62 39.53
CA GLY A 23 -8.43 15.89 39.12
C GLY A 23 -8.11 15.29 37.74
N GLY A 24 -8.57 14.07 37.46
CA GLY A 24 -8.35 13.41 36.18
C GLY A 24 -9.02 14.08 34.98
N TRP A 25 -10.15 14.75 35.21
CA TRP A 25 -10.83 15.57 34.19
C TRP A 25 -10.10 16.90 33.92
N ALA A 26 -9.53 17.54 34.94
CA ALA A 26 -8.81 18.80 34.78
C ALA A 26 -7.43 18.65 34.13
N THR A 27 -6.78 17.48 34.28
CA THR A 27 -5.44 17.21 33.73
C THR A 27 -5.44 16.57 32.34
N GLY A 28 -6.61 16.25 31.77
CA GLY A 28 -6.71 15.52 30.49
C GLY A 28 -6.33 14.04 30.56
N THR A 29 -5.98 13.51 31.75
CA THR A 29 -5.63 12.08 31.91
C THR A 29 -6.80 11.13 31.60
N PHE A 30 -8.04 11.54 31.89
CA PHE A 30 -9.22 10.74 31.56
C PHE A 30 -9.46 10.66 30.05
N THR A 31 -9.28 11.78 29.34
CA THR A 31 -9.40 11.81 27.87
C THR A 31 -8.32 10.97 27.20
N ASP A 32 -7.07 11.10 27.63
CA ASP A 32 -5.96 10.29 27.11
C ASP A 32 -6.14 8.78 27.40
N TRP A 33 -6.64 8.41 28.58
CA TRP A 33 -6.99 7.03 28.87
C TRP A 33 -8.11 6.50 27.95
N ARG A 34 -9.17 7.29 27.74
CA ARG A 34 -10.29 6.90 26.88
C ARG A 34 -9.88 6.78 25.42
N ASP A 35 -9.03 7.69 24.95
CA ASP A 35 -8.50 7.70 23.60
C ASP A 35 -7.62 6.45 23.36
N ARG A 36 -6.72 6.12 24.30
CA ARG A 36 -5.92 4.87 24.25
C ARG A 36 -6.76 3.61 24.31
N LEU A 37 -7.84 3.61 25.11
CA LEU A 37 -8.80 2.51 25.11
C LEU A 37 -9.51 2.38 23.75
N SER A 38 -9.93 3.49 23.16
CA SER A 38 -10.60 3.46 21.86
C SER A 38 -9.70 2.85 20.77
N MET A 39 -8.41 3.20 20.74
CA MET A 39 -7.42 2.61 19.83
C MET A 39 -7.23 1.11 20.05
N ARG A 40 -7.26 0.66 21.31
CA ARG A 40 -7.05 -0.74 21.66
C ARG A 40 -8.29 -1.60 21.41
N ASP A 41 -9.47 -1.03 21.50
CA ASP A 41 -10.72 -1.77 21.41
C ASP A 41 -11.27 -1.75 19.96
N ALA A 42 -10.99 -0.70 19.18
CA ALA A 42 -11.39 -0.58 17.78
C ALA A 42 -10.59 -1.50 16.84
N CYS A 43 -11.14 -1.73 15.65
CA CYS A 43 -10.68 -2.71 14.68
C CYS A 43 -10.42 -4.08 15.34
N ASP A 44 -11.31 -4.51 16.23
CA ASP A 44 -11.16 -5.77 16.98
C ASP A 44 -9.78 -5.86 17.69
N GLY A 45 -9.23 -4.71 18.10
CA GLY A 45 -7.96 -4.57 18.80
C GLY A 45 -6.68 -4.88 18.01
N VAL A 46 -6.73 -4.86 16.68
CA VAL A 46 -5.54 -5.04 15.83
C VAL A 46 -4.71 -3.78 15.63
N LEU A 47 -5.21 -2.59 16.01
CA LEU A 47 -4.47 -1.35 15.82
C LEU A 47 -3.21 -1.28 16.69
N VAL A 48 -2.12 -0.79 16.10
CA VAL A 48 -0.91 -0.42 16.86
C VAL A 48 -1.13 0.89 17.64
N GLY A 49 -0.24 1.18 18.61
CA GLY A 49 -0.28 2.42 19.39
C GLY A 49 -0.21 3.68 18.52
N ASP A 50 -0.52 4.82 19.12
CA ASP A 50 -0.79 6.08 18.44
C ASP A 50 0.45 6.92 18.09
N ASP A 51 1.63 6.58 18.61
CA ASP A 51 2.87 7.35 18.43
C ASP A 51 3.22 7.63 16.96
N ASP A 52 3.01 6.67 16.05
CA ASP A 52 3.33 6.87 14.64
C ASP A 52 2.28 7.71 13.89
N ILE A 53 1.02 7.71 14.35
CA ILE A 53 -0.09 8.30 13.58
C ILE A 53 -0.56 9.65 14.11
N ARG A 54 -0.24 10.00 15.37
CA ARG A 54 -0.62 11.28 16.00
C ARG A 54 -0.15 12.48 15.19
N ASP A 55 1.14 12.54 14.87
CA ASP A 55 1.73 13.62 14.07
C ASP A 55 1.19 13.63 12.64
N THR A 56 0.88 12.44 12.10
CA THR A 56 0.34 12.28 10.75
C THR A 56 -1.07 12.84 10.62
N LEU A 57 -1.89 12.67 11.67
CA LEU A 57 -3.24 13.21 11.78
C LEU A 57 -3.27 14.68 12.26
N GLY A 58 -2.10 15.28 12.53
CA GLY A 58 -2.00 16.70 12.88
C GLY A 58 -2.73 17.09 14.17
N GLY A 59 -2.91 16.14 15.08
CA GLY A 59 -3.64 16.35 16.34
C GLY A 59 -2.85 15.87 17.54
N GLU A 60 -3.04 16.51 18.70
CA GLU A 60 -2.43 16.07 19.96
C GLU A 60 -3.06 14.77 20.50
N ARG A 61 -4.23 14.40 19.99
CA ARG A 61 -5.04 13.27 20.44
C ARG A 61 -5.34 12.35 19.26
N VAL A 62 -5.49 11.07 19.52
CA VAL A 62 -5.91 10.10 18.50
C VAL A 62 -6.92 9.16 19.11
N PHE A 63 -8.06 8.96 18.46
CA PHE A 63 -9.05 7.98 18.87
C PHE A 63 -9.53 7.19 17.67
N ALA A 64 -10.00 5.97 17.93
CA ALA A 64 -10.53 5.08 16.91
C ALA A 64 -11.97 4.70 17.22
N GLU A 65 -12.76 4.50 16.18
CA GLU A 65 -14.12 3.97 16.26
C GLU A 65 -14.33 2.91 15.19
N ASP A 66 -15.05 1.84 15.55
CA ASP A 66 -15.51 0.86 14.57
C ASP A 66 -16.57 1.50 13.68
N VAL A 67 -16.42 1.33 12.38
CA VAL A 67 -17.38 1.85 11.42
C VAL A 67 -18.41 0.75 11.16
N GLN A 68 -19.66 1.00 11.53
CA GLN A 68 -20.76 0.12 11.13
C GLN A 68 -20.92 0.22 9.61
N GLN A 69 -20.51 -0.83 8.93
CA GLN A 69 -20.69 -0.97 7.50
C GLN A 69 -22.16 -1.29 7.23
N ASP A 70 -22.82 -0.49 6.37
CA ASP A 70 -24.14 -0.82 5.86
C ASP A 70 -24.07 -2.22 5.22
N SER A 71 -25.02 -3.07 5.59
CA SER A 71 -24.94 -4.55 5.59
C SER A 71 -24.67 -5.27 4.27
N GLU A 72 -24.42 -4.55 3.17
CA GLU A 72 -24.26 -5.12 1.82
C GLU A 72 -22.81 -5.48 1.45
N THR A 73 -21.80 -5.09 2.24
CA THR A 73 -20.38 -5.37 1.93
C THR A 73 -19.61 -5.95 3.12
N ARG A 74 -20.15 -7.02 3.75
CA ARG A 74 -19.59 -7.70 4.95
C ARG A 74 -18.24 -8.42 4.75
N ASP A 75 -17.48 -8.08 3.72
CA ASP A 75 -16.37 -8.90 3.26
C ASP A 75 -15.02 -8.58 3.96
N GLY A 76 -15.03 -7.73 4.99
CA GLY A 76 -13.88 -7.42 5.84
C GLY A 76 -13.90 -8.13 7.19
N LEU A 77 -12.73 -8.47 7.73
CA LEU A 77 -12.59 -8.97 9.11
C LEU A 77 -12.90 -7.85 10.11
N THR A 78 -12.39 -6.65 9.83
CA THR A 78 -12.67 -5.47 10.64
C THR A 78 -12.38 -4.18 9.88
N HIS A 79 -13.14 -3.13 10.19
CA HIS A 79 -13.01 -1.82 9.59
C HIS A 79 -13.21 -0.74 10.68
N CYS A 80 -12.30 0.22 10.73
CA CYS A 80 -12.37 1.31 11.69
C CYS A 80 -11.83 2.61 11.11
N LEU A 81 -12.17 3.69 11.80
CA LEU A 81 -11.70 5.03 11.51
C LEU A 81 -10.89 5.55 12.68
N VAL A 82 -9.71 6.09 12.39
CA VAL A 82 -8.83 6.75 13.34
C VAL A 82 -8.81 8.24 13.05
N ARG A 83 -9.05 9.08 14.06
CA ARG A 83 -9.12 10.55 13.94
C ARG A 83 -8.16 11.25 14.90
N GLY A 84 -7.57 12.35 14.45
CA GLY A 84 -6.68 13.20 15.26
C GLY A 84 -7.39 14.30 16.07
N SER A 85 -8.65 14.60 15.75
CA SER A 85 -9.46 15.59 16.46
C SER A 85 -10.95 15.28 16.26
N ASP A 86 -11.80 16.12 16.84
CA ASP A 86 -13.25 16.11 16.59
C ASP A 86 -13.62 16.56 15.16
N GLN A 87 -12.65 17.01 14.36
CA GLN A 87 -12.86 17.32 12.95
C GLN A 87 -13.03 16.04 12.11
N THR A 88 -13.74 16.17 10.99
CA THR A 88 -13.98 15.06 10.05
C THR A 88 -12.73 14.64 9.28
N GLN A 89 -11.74 15.53 9.17
CA GLN A 89 -10.44 15.28 8.53
C GLN A 89 -9.31 15.99 9.30
N PRO A 90 -8.07 15.49 9.23
CA PRO A 90 -7.66 14.24 8.56
C PRO A 90 -8.16 13.01 9.32
N ALA A 91 -8.49 11.97 8.56
CA ALA A 91 -8.94 10.70 9.12
C ALA A 91 -8.29 9.55 8.38
N LEU A 92 -7.91 8.52 9.14
CA LEU A 92 -7.32 7.29 8.63
C LEU A 92 -8.36 6.18 8.69
N ARG A 93 -8.74 5.66 7.53
CA ARG A 93 -9.54 4.44 7.44
C ARG A 93 -8.61 3.26 7.46
N VAL A 94 -8.92 2.27 8.28
CA VAL A 94 -8.16 1.03 8.37
C VAL A 94 -9.09 -0.11 8.04
N ASP A 95 -8.65 -0.97 7.15
CA ASP A 95 -9.38 -2.18 6.79
C ASP A 95 -8.45 -3.38 6.91
N VAL A 96 -8.98 -4.44 7.53
CA VAL A 96 -8.33 -5.73 7.60
C VAL A 96 -9.27 -6.75 7.01
N ARG A 97 -8.80 -7.52 6.04
CA ARG A 97 -9.58 -8.54 5.35
C ARG A 97 -8.72 -9.68 4.84
N TRP A 98 -9.37 -10.75 4.39
CA TRP A 98 -8.68 -11.76 3.63
C TRP A 98 -8.49 -11.31 2.18
N SER A 99 -7.35 -11.66 1.59
CA SER A 99 -7.03 -11.29 0.21
C SER A 99 -7.98 -11.86 -0.83
N GLU A 100 -8.66 -12.96 -0.49
CA GLU A 100 -9.67 -13.60 -1.32
C GLU A 100 -10.86 -12.68 -1.53
N ASP A 101 -11.13 -11.83 -0.54
CA ASP A 101 -12.24 -10.91 -0.44
C ASP A 101 -11.77 -9.47 -0.80
N ALA A 102 -10.50 -9.31 -1.18
CA ALA A 102 -9.95 -8.03 -1.64
C ALA A 102 -10.40 -7.75 -3.08
N HIS A 103 -11.00 -6.57 -3.30
CA HIS A 103 -11.29 -6.05 -4.63
C HIS A 103 -10.15 -5.11 -5.06
N LYS A 104 -10.48 -3.90 -5.53
CA LYS A 104 -9.53 -2.90 -6.02
C LYS A 104 -8.74 -2.22 -4.91
N GLU A 105 -9.14 -2.36 -3.65
CA GLU A 105 -8.60 -1.59 -2.51
C GLU A 105 -7.19 -2.02 -2.12
N ALA A 106 -6.71 -3.19 -2.56
CA ALA A 106 -5.30 -3.57 -2.36
C ALA A 106 -4.34 -2.75 -3.23
N LEU A 107 -4.85 -2.11 -4.29
CA LEU A 107 -4.04 -1.32 -5.20
C LEU A 107 -4.03 0.15 -4.80
N PRO A 108 -2.87 0.83 -5.00
CA PRO A 108 -2.84 2.28 -4.99
C PRO A 108 -3.91 2.86 -5.92
N GLN A 109 -4.56 3.94 -5.48
CA GLN A 109 -5.55 4.65 -6.30
C GLN A 109 -4.97 5.02 -7.67
N GLY A 110 -5.67 4.66 -8.75
CA GLY A 110 -5.26 4.90 -10.13
C GLY A 110 -4.20 3.92 -10.66
N HIS A 111 -3.74 2.94 -9.87
CA HIS A 111 -2.70 2.01 -10.35
C HIS A 111 -3.20 1.16 -11.53
N ALA A 112 -4.48 0.79 -11.54
CA ALA A 112 -5.08 0.04 -12.64
C ALA A 112 -5.18 0.87 -13.94
N ASP A 113 -5.15 2.20 -13.85
CA ASP A 113 -5.16 3.14 -14.98
C ASP A 113 -3.76 3.27 -15.59
N THR A 114 -3.19 2.15 -16.01
CA THR A 114 -1.77 2.00 -16.38
C THR A 114 -1.29 2.80 -17.58
N TRP A 115 -2.21 3.36 -18.37
CA TRP A 115 -1.91 4.32 -19.42
C TRP A 115 -1.69 5.75 -18.91
N GLN A 116 -1.93 6.04 -17.62
CA GLN A 116 -1.74 7.36 -17.02
C GLN A 116 -0.42 7.47 -16.24
N GLU A 117 0.02 8.70 -16.02
CA GLU A 117 1.13 9.05 -15.14
C GLU A 117 0.71 9.06 -13.65
N THR A 118 -0.06 8.07 -13.21
CA THR A 118 -0.70 8.04 -11.87
C THR A 118 -0.60 6.67 -11.19
N GLY A 119 -1.07 6.62 -9.94
CA GLY A 119 -1.21 5.37 -9.18
C GLY A 119 0.10 4.63 -8.97
N THR A 120 1.14 5.37 -8.62
CA THR A 120 2.44 4.77 -8.31
C THR A 120 2.60 4.63 -6.81
N ALA A 121 3.33 3.59 -6.40
CA ALA A 121 3.66 3.38 -5.00
C ALA A 121 5.13 3.07 -4.83
N ALA A 122 5.63 3.29 -3.62
CA ALA A 122 6.94 2.77 -3.24
C ALA A 122 6.78 1.57 -2.31
N PRO A 123 7.70 0.59 -2.37
CA PRO A 123 7.80 -0.44 -1.37
C PRO A 123 7.99 0.16 0.03
N ILE A 124 7.38 -0.46 1.04
CA ILE A 124 7.63 -0.13 2.44
C ILE A 124 9.10 -0.42 2.80
N GLY A 125 9.68 -1.46 2.20
CA GLY A 125 11.03 -1.90 2.46
C GLY A 125 11.16 -2.72 3.74
N LYS A 126 12.41 -3.10 4.05
CA LYS A 126 12.77 -3.89 5.24
C LYS A 126 11.98 -5.21 5.33
N GLY A 127 11.74 -5.81 4.17
CA GLY A 127 11.07 -7.09 3.96
C GLY A 127 9.55 -7.10 4.15
N TRP A 128 8.92 -5.95 4.35
CA TRP A 128 7.46 -5.89 4.40
C TRP A 128 6.86 -6.04 2.99
N PRO A 129 5.91 -6.99 2.81
CA PRO A 129 5.19 -7.17 1.55
C PRO A 129 4.08 -6.12 1.42
N GLY A 130 4.49 -4.86 1.29
CA GLY A 130 3.57 -3.75 1.26
C GLY A 130 4.12 -2.52 0.55
N THR A 131 3.21 -1.59 0.30
CA THR A 131 3.48 -0.38 -0.47
C THR A 131 2.89 0.85 0.20
N VAL A 132 3.42 2.03 -0.14
CA VAL A 132 2.84 3.33 0.20
C VAL A 132 2.78 4.21 -1.04
N SER A 133 1.60 4.70 -1.36
CA SER A 133 1.33 5.68 -2.40
C SER A 133 0.83 7.00 -1.82
N ALA A 134 0.93 8.05 -2.62
CA ALA A 134 0.36 9.35 -2.34
C ALA A 134 -0.21 9.93 -3.64
N VAL A 135 -1.51 10.20 -3.68
CA VAL A 135 -2.21 10.74 -4.87
C VAL A 135 -3.12 11.88 -4.41
N GLY A 136 -2.95 13.08 -4.98
CA GLY A 136 -3.84 14.20 -4.69
C GLY A 136 -3.87 14.68 -3.23
N GLY A 137 -2.86 14.34 -2.42
CA GLY A 137 -2.83 14.63 -0.98
C GLY A 137 -3.27 13.47 -0.10
N ASP A 138 -3.95 12.47 -0.67
CA ASP A 138 -4.35 11.25 0.01
C ASP A 138 -3.20 10.25 0.02
N PHE A 139 -2.98 9.62 1.17
CA PHE A 139 -1.97 8.57 1.34
C PHE A 139 -2.64 7.23 1.51
N HIS A 140 -2.09 6.22 0.86
CA HIS A 140 -2.58 4.85 0.95
C HIS A 140 -1.41 3.93 1.24
N ALA A 141 -1.56 3.06 2.22
CA ALA A 141 -0.59 2.02 2.53
C ALA A 141 -1.26 0.68 2.64
N THR A 142 -0.66 -0.33 2.02
CA THR A 142 -1.19 -1.69 2.01
C THR A 142 -0.11 -2.69 2.35
N VAL A 143 -0.44 -3.69 3.17
CA VAL A 143 0.44 -4.82 3.51
C VAL A 143 -0.34 -6.12 3.28
N ALA A 144 0.25 -7.05 2.52
CA ALA A 144 -0.32 -8.36 2.23
C ALA A 144 0.56 -9.46 2.83
N LEU A 145 0.13 -10.05 3.95
CA LEU A 145 0.88 -11.10 4.63
C LEU A 145 0.41 -12.47 4.17
N ALA A 146 1.34 -13.34 3.78
CA ALA A 146 1.01 -14.73 3.49
C ALA A 146 0.53 -15.43 4.77
N CYS A 147 -0.56 -16.18 4.65
CA CYS A 147 -1.18 -16.92 5.74
C CYS A 147 -1.31 -18.39 5.34
N PRO A 148 -0.24 -19.19 5.44
CA PRO A 148 -0.32 -20.63 5.15
C PRO A 148 -1.30 -21.30 6.10
N ASP A 149 -2.00 -22.34 5.62
CA ASP A 149 -3.10 -23.08 6.26
C ASP A 149 -2.97 -23.25 7.78
N GLY A 150 -3.36 -22.20 8.51
CA GLY A 150 -3.47 -22.18 9.96
C GLY A 150 -4.91 -22.45 10.36
N LYS A 151 -5.12 -23.18 11.46
CA LYS A 151 -6.47 -23.49 11.96
C LYS A 151 -7.36 -22.25 12.19
N LYS A 152 -6.76 -21.07 12.39
CA LYS A 152 -7.45 -19.80 12.58
C LYS A 152 -7.69 -19.01 11.28
N ALA A 153 -6.97 -19.34 10.21
CA ALA A 153 -7.08 -18.70 8.91
C ALA A 153 -8.15 -19.35 8.02
N GLU A 154 -8.75 -20.47 8.46
CA GLU A 154 -9.87 -21.14 7.77
C GLU A 154 -9.62 -21.42 6.27
N GLY A 155 -8.36 -21.66 5.87
CA GLY A 155 -7.98 -21.92 4.48
C GLY A 155 -7.80 -20.66 3.62
N LYS A 156 -7.71 -19.48 4.24
CA LYS A 156 -7.38 -18.20 3.59
C LYS A 156 -5.87 -18.09 3.42
N SER A 157 -5.44 -17.65 2.24
CA SER A 157 -4.04 -17.66 1.81
C SER A 157 -3.26 -16.40 2.16
N SER A 158 -3.94 -15.27 2.38
CA SER A 158 -3.26 -14.02 2.76
C SER A 158 -4.19 -13.05 3.49
N LEU A 159 -3.61 -12.35 4.46
CA LEU A 159 -4.22 -11.25 5.20
C LEU A 159 -3.82 -9.92 4.55
N LEU A 160 -4.80 -9.10 4.19
CA LEU A 160 -4.61 -7.76 3.65
C LEU A 160 -4.95 -6.72 4.71
N VAL A 161 -4.04 -5.78 4.91
CA VAL A 161 -4.28 -4.58 5.74
C VAL A 161 -4.09 -3.36 4.87
N THR A 162 -5.12 -2.53 4.75
CA THR A 162 -5.06 -1.25 4.06
C THR A 162 -5.26 -0.10 5.05
N ALA A 163 -4.61 1.03 4.77
CA ALA A 163 -4.68 2.23 5.58
C ALA A 163 -4.75 3.45 4.65
N ASP A 164 -5.92 4.09 4.63
CA ASP A 164 -6.25 5.22 3.75
C ASP A 164 -6.35 6.50 4.56
N LEU A 165 -5.39 7.40 4.40
CA LEU A 165 -5.34 8.68 5.07
C LEU A 165 -5.80 9.78 4.12
N GLY A 166 -6.99 10.32 4.39
CA GLY A 166 -7.48 11.51 3.71
C GLY A 166 -6.92 12.78 4.35
N ARG A 167 -6.21 13.61 3.57
CA ARG A 167 -5.63 14.87 4.07
C ARG A 167 -5.49 15.92 2.97
N ASP A 168 -5.82 17.17 3.29
CA ASP A 168 -5.58 18.35 2.43
C ASP A 168 -4.10 18.81 2.48
N ALA A 169 -3.15 17.87 2.49
CA ALA A 169 -1.73 18.18 2.60
C ALA A 169 -1.10 18.38 1.23
N GLN A 170 -0.16 19.32 1.15
CA GLN A 170 0.74 19.43 0.00
C GLN A 170 1.63 18.19 -0.12
N HIS A 171 1.74 17.67 -1.35
CA HIS A 171 2.72 16.72 -1.93
C HIS A 171 3.50 15.77 -1.00
N ASN A 172 3.45 14.46 -1.32
CA ASN A 172 4.39 13.38 -1.00
C ASN A 172 5.36 13.61 0.19
N ASP A 173 4.82 13.81 1.39
CA ASP A 173 5.61 14.02 2.61
C ASP A 173 6.26 12.70 3.08
N SER A 174 7.59 12.70 3.15
CA SER A 174 8.36 11.52 3.58
C SER A 174 8.11 11.10 5.04
N HIS A 175 7.77 12.05 5.91
CA HIS A 175 7.41 11.79 7.30
C HIS A 175 6.08 11.05 7.36
N VAL A 176 5.04 11.60 6.72
CA VAL A 176 3.70 10.98 6.65
C VAL A 176 3.77 9.56 6.11
N ARG A 177 4.58 9.32 5.06
CA ARG A 177 4.72 7.98 4.47
C ARG A 177 5.40 6.99 5.39
N THR A 178 6.43 7.44 6.09
CA THR A 178 7.16 6.60 7.04
C THR A 178 6.28 6.26 8.23
N SER A 179 5.58 7.25 8.78
CA SER A 179 4.59 7.08 9.84
C SER A 179 3.46 6.15 9.45
N LEU A 180 2.87 6.35 8.27
CA LEU A 180 1.80 5.49 7.75
C LEU A 180 2.31 4.06 7.55
N ALA A 181 3.50 3.86 6.97
CA ALA A 181 4.08 2.53 6.83
C ALA A 181 4.31 1.83 8.18
N ARG A 182 4.82 2.54 9.19
CA ARG A 182 5.00 1.98 10.53
C ARG A 182 3.67 1.60 11.16
N PHE A 183 2.66 2.46 11.04
CA PHE A 183 1.32 2.19 11.51
C PHE A 183 0.71 0.94 10.84
N THR A 184 0.74 0.88 9.50
CA THR A 184 0.15 -0.23 8.74
C THR A 184 0.89 -1.54 9.00
N THR A 185 2.23 -1.53 9.05
CA THR A 185 3.02 -2.74 9.36
C THR A 185 2.84 -3.21 10.80
N GLY A 186 2.75 -2.29 11.77
CA GLY A 186 2.45 -2.62 13.16
C GLY A 186 1.04 -3.21 13.33
N THR A 187 0.06 -2.65 12.65
CA THR A 187 -1.32 -3.16 12.60
C THR A 187 -1.37 -4.52 11.91
N ALA A 188 -0.65 -4.70 10.81
CA ALA A 188 -0.56 -5.98 10.10
C ALA A 188 0.09 -7.08 10.96
N ALA A 189 1.13 -6.77 11.73
CA ALA A 189 1.73 -7.70 12.68
C ALA A 189 0.73 -8.16 13.77
N LYS A 190 0.02 -7.21 14.38
CA LYS A 190 -1.02 -7.53 15.38
C LYS A 190 -2.17 -8.34 14.79
N ALA A 191 -2.60 -8.00 13.58
CA ALA A 191 -3.65 -8.73 12.88
C ALA A 191 -3.17 -10.16 12.54
N ALA A 192 -1.93 -10.34 12.08
CA ALA A 192 -1.34 -11.65 11.85
C ALA A 192 -1.33 -12.51 13.13
N ASP A 193 -0.86 -11.97 14.26
CA ASP A 193 -0.85 -12.68 15.54
C ASP A 193 -2.28 -13.09 15.97
N LYS A 194 -3.26 -12.21 15.77
CA LYS A 194 -4.66 -12.45 16.11
C LYS A 194 -5.26 -13.58 15.26
N TYR A 195 -5.15 -13.46 13.94
CA TYR A 195 -5.75 -14.36 12.96
C TYR A 195 -4.88 -15.59 12.66
N GLY A 196 -3.72 -15.72 13.32
CA GLY A 196 -2.87 -16.91 13.27
C GLY A 196 -2.02 -17.01 12.01
N CYS A 197 -1.72 -15.88 11.35
CA CYS A 197 -0.77 -15.82 10.25
C CYS A 197 0.66 -15.65 10.80
N PRO A 198 1.69 -16.20 10.13
CA PRO A 198 3.07 -15.93 10.49
C PRO A 198 3.38 -14.44 10.37
N THR A 199 3.81 -13.83 11.47
CA THR A 199 4.37 -12.48 11.44
C THR A 199 5.81 -12.59 10.93
N PRO A 200 6.14 -12.03 9.74
CA PRO A 200 7.50 -12.14 9.23
C PRO A 200 8.48 -11.40 10.16
N GLN A 201 9.73 -11.88 10.25
CA GLN A 201 10.80 -11.20 11.01
C GLN A 201 11.20 -9.90 10.29
N GLN A 202 10.35 -8.88 10.38
CA GLN A 202 10.54 -7.63 9.67
C GLN A 202 10.81 -6.49 10.63
N HIS A 203 11.66 -5.58 10.16
CA HIS A 203 12.09 -4.43 10.95
C HIS A 203 11.09 -3.31 10.79
N ARG A 204 10.93 -2.50 11.83
CA ARG A 204 10.15 -1.28 11.76
C ARG A 204 10.70 -0.39 10.62
N PRO A 205 9.86 0.06 9.66
CA PRO A 205 10.34 0.91 8.58
C PRO A 205 10.94 2.21 9.11
N GLU A 206 12.20 2.48 8.78
CA GLU A 206 12.87 3.73 9.19
C GLU A 206 12.56 4.89 8.23
N LYS A 207 12.41 4.56 6.95
CA LYS A 207 12.14 5.49 5.85
C LYS A 207 11.50 4.75 4.71
N VAL A 208 10.52 5.38 4.06
CA VAL A 208 9.92 4.89 2.81
C VAL A 208 10.42 5.74 1.64
N ALA A 209 10.95 5.11 0.59
CA ALA A 209 11.42 5.80 -0.62
C ALA A 209 10.27 6.52 -1.32
N GLN A 210 10.50 7.64 -2.02
CA GLN A 210 9.43 8.33 -2.78
C GLN A 210 8.86 7.45 -3.90
N ALA A 211 7.67 7.83 -4.38
CA ALA A 211 7.06 7.19 -5.54
C ALA A 211 7.93 7.45 -6.79
N PRO A 212 7.95 6.53 -7.76
CA PRO A 212 8.90 6.56 -8.89
C PRO A 212 8.84 7.84 -9.73
N LEU A 213 7.68 8.48 -9.88
CA LEU A 213 7.52 9.66 -10.74
C LEU A 213 8.23 10.92 -10.23
N ASP A 214 8.53 11.00 -8.93
CA ASP A 214 9.15 12.18 -8.32
C ASP A 214 10.67 12.26 -8.56
N LYS A 215 11.29 11.15 -8.97
CA LYS A 215 12.75 11.09 -9.14
C LYS A 215 13.12 10.38 -10.43
N SER A 216 13.83 11.11 -11.29
CA SER A 216 14.33 10.57 -12.55
C SER A 216 15.85 10.45 -12.58
N VAL A 217 16.35 9.33 -13.08
CA VAL A 217 17.78 9.05 -13.31
C VAL A 217 18.06 8.78 -14.79
N PRO A 218 19.30 8.90 -15.27
CA PRO A 218 19.67 8.38 -16.59
C PRO A 218 19.30 6.90 -16.69
N LEU A 219 18.69 6.46 -17.79
CA LEU A 219 18.24 5.08 -17.94
C LEU A 219 19.42 4.11 -17.81
N THR A 220 20.61 4.46 -18.29
CA THR A 220 21.83 3.65 -18.14
C THR A 220 22.28 3.47 -16.69
N GLU A 221 21.84 4.35 -15.78
CA GLU A 221 22.20 4.34 -14.36
C GLU A 221 21.10 3.75 -13.47
N ALA A 222 20.00 3.27 -14.04
CA ALA A 222 18.91 2.62 -13.30
C ALA A 222 19.42 1.43 -12.47
N ARG A 223 19.02 1.37 -11.19
CA ARG A 223 19.43 0.32 -10.23
C ARG A 223 18.25 -0.41 -9.59
N GLY A 224 17.05 0.12 -9.71
CA GLY A 224 15.81 -0.44 -9.21
C GLY A 224 15.09 -1.28 -10.26
N SER A 225 13.77 -1.15 -10.31
CA SER A 225 12.90 -1.86 -11.25
C SER A 225 13.27 -1.64 -12.73
N CYS A 226 13.81 -0.48 -13.10
CA CYS A 226 14.20 -0.22 -14.49
C CYS A 226 15.56 -0.81 -14.89
N SER A 227 16.28 -1.45 -13.97
CA SER A 227 17.59 -2.04 -14.23
C SER A 227 17.57 -3.11 -15.33
N ALA A 228 16.44 -3.81 -15.51
CA ALA A 228 16.26 -4.87 -16.50
C ALA A 228 16.27 -4.38 -17.96
N VAL A 229 15.92 -3.11 -18.19
CA VAL A 229 15.72 -2.55 -19.54
C VAL A 229 16.80 -1.53 -19.95
N ARG A 230 17.87 -1.43 -19.16
CA ARG A 230 19.01 -0.54 -19.43
C ARG A 230 19.63 -0.76 -20.80
N ASP A 231 19.81 -2.02 -21.20
CA ASP A 231 20.44 -2.34 -22.48
C ASP A 231 19.53 -2.10 -23.69
N LEU A 232 18.22 -2.03 -23.46
CA LEU A 232 17.24 -1.67 -24.50
C LEU A 232 17.25 -0.16 -24.77
N SER A 233 17.72 0.66 -23.83
CA SER A 233 17.82 2.12 -23.98
C SER A 233 18.57 2.53 -25.24
N ARG A 234 19.69 1.85 -25.55
CA ARG A 234 20.52 2.14 -26.73
C ARG A 234 19.74 2.02 -28.04
N LYS A 235 18.73 1.13 -28.09
CA LYS A 235 17.90 0.93 -29.28
C LYS A 235 16.86 2.05 -29.45
N GLU A 236 16.34 2.61 -28.36
CA GLU A 236 15.29 3.65 -28.38
C GLU A 236 15.80 5.08 -28.11
N GLN A 237 17.11 5.29 -27.98
CA GLN A 237 17.70 6.62 -27.85
C GLN A 237 17.22 7.58 -28.95
N HIS A 238 17.04 7.08 -30.17
CA HIS A 238 16.53 7.87 -31.31
C HIS A 238 15.09 8.38 -31.11
N ARG A 239 14.33 7.80 -30.17
CA ARG A 239 12.99 8.24 -29.76
C ARG A 239 12.98 9.11 -28.51
N GLY A 240 14.16 9.46 -27.98
CA GLY A 240 14.31 10.32 -26.81
C GLY A 240 14.14 9.62 -25.46
N ILE A 241 13.92 8.30 -25.42
CA ILE A 241 13.85 7.52 -24.16
C ILE A 241 15.26 7.36 -23.60
N THR A 242 15.58 8.20 -22.61
CA THR A 242 16.94 8.34 -22.06
C THR A 242 16.95 8.33 -20.54
N ARG A 243 15.77 8.37 -19.91
CA ARG A 243 15.62 8.47 -18.46
C ARG A 243 14.76 7.34 -17.91
N ALA A 244 14.92 7.07 -16.62
CA ALA A 244 14.14 6.12 -15.86
C ALA A 244 13.57 6.79 -14.61
N GLN A 245 12.39 6.36 -14.19
CA GLN A 245 11.71 6.69 -12.95
C GLN A 245 11.29 5.34 -12.35
N GLU A 246 11.91 4.94 -11.25
CA GLU A 246 11.88 3.53 -10.81
C GLU A 246 11.60 3.39 -9.34
N THR A 247 10.93 2.29 -9.01
CA THR A 247 10.84 1.80 -7.64
C THR A 247 12.18 1.21 -7.22
N PRO A 248 12.60 1.36 -5.94
CA PRO A 248 13.77 0.66 -5.42
C PRO A 248 13.71 -0.84 -5.66
N ALA A 249 14.86 -1.47 -5.88
CA ALA A 249 14.94 -2.93 -5.94
C ALA A 249 14.57 -3.52 -4.58
N ASP A 250 13.45 -4.23 -4.54
CA ASP A 250 12.91 -4.86 -3.34
C ASP A 250 12.21 -6.16 -3.76
N ASN A 251 12.67 -7.29 -3.23
CA ASN A 251 12.15 -8.60 -3.57
C ASN A 251 10.82 -8.91 -2.87
N ASP A 252 10.55 -8.22 -1.76
CA ASP A 252 9.33 -8.41 -0.97
C ASP A 252 8.22 -7.46 -1.42
N ALA A 253 8.55 -6.42 -2.21
CA ALA A 253 7.57 -5.48 -2.73
C ALA A 253 6.48 -6.19 -3.55
N PRO A 254 5.19 -6.08 -3.20
CA PRO A 254 4.12 -6.73 -3.95
C PRO A 254 3.78 -5.99 -5.25
N LEU A 255 4.39 -4.82 -5.45
CA LEU A 255 4.24 -3.95 -6.60
C LEU A 255 5.60 -3.33 -6.96
N LEU A 256 5.98 -3.39 -8.24
CA LEU A 256 7.12 -2.68 -8.78
C LEU A 256 6.71 -1.96 -10.06
N ASP A 257 7.00 -0.66 -10.13
CA ASP A 257 6.82 0.16 -11.33
C ASP A 257 8.17 0.63 -11.86
N CYS A 258 8.33 0.59 -13.18
CA CYS A 258 9.41 1.20 -13.94
C CYS A 258 8.81 2.08 -15.05
N PHE A 259 9.12 3.36 -15.03
CA PHE A 259 8.77 4.29 -16.10
C PHE A 259 10.00 4.61 -16.94
N LEU A 260 9.85 4.44 -18.26
CA LEU A 260 10.84 4.85 -19.24
C LEU A 260 10.44 6.19 -19.81
N SER A 261 11.27 7.19 -19.56
CA SER A 261 10.91 8.59 -19.73
C SER A 261 11.80 9.28 -20.77
N THR A 262 11.25 10.33 -21.36
CA THR A 262 11.99 11.19 -22.30
C THR A 262 13.12 11.93 -21.59
N SER A 263 13.98 12.61 -22.35
CA SER A 263 15.00 13.52 -21.78
C SER A 263 14.42 14.62 -20.91
N GLU A 264 13.16 15.02 -21.16
CA GLU A 264 12.39 16.00 -20.37
C GLU A 264 11.78 15.38 -19.10
N GLY A 265 11.96 14.08 -18.87
CA GLY A 265 11.41 13.39 -17.69
C GLY A 265 9.94 12.99 -17.83
N LYS A 266 9.34 13.09 -19.03
CA LYS A 266 7.96 12.67 -19.27
C LYS A 266 7.88 11.15 -19.49
N PRO A 267 7.09 10.41 -18.72
CA PRO A 267 6.86 8.97 -18.91
C PRO A 267 6.35 8.64 -20.31
N GLY A 268 7.10 7.81 -21.04
CA GLY A 268 6.73 7.28 -22.35
C GLY A 268 6.17 5.87 -22.30
N TYR A 269 6.72 5.05 -21.39
CA TYR A 269 6.28 3.68 -21.16
C TYR A 269 6.25 3.38 -19.66
N ARG A 270 5.30 2.54 -19.24
CA ARG A 270 5.20 1.98 -17.89
C ARG A 270 5.35 0.47 -17.96
N LEU A 271 6.27 -0.07 -17.18
CA LEU A 271 6.46 -1.50 -16.95
C LEU A 271 6.10 -1.77 -15.48
N SER A 272 5.17 -2.68 -15.23
CA SER A 272 4.70 -2.97 -13.88
C SER A 272 4.76 -4.46 -13.58
N ALA A 273 5.08 -4.81 -12.35
CA ALA A 273 5.00 -6.18 -11.83
C ALA A 273 4.15 -6.17 -10.55
N THR A 274 3.08 -6.97 -10.54
CA THR A 274 2.17 -7.15 -9.41
C THR A 274 2.20 -8.61 -8.95
N PHE A 275 2.13 -8.82 -7.64
CA PHE A 275 2.30 -10.15 -7.03
C PHE A 275 1.21 -10.42 -6.00
N GLY A 276 0.85 -11.70 -5.85
CA GLY A 276 -0.10 -12.13 -4.83
C GLY A 276 -1.44 -11.39 -4.90
N PRO A 277 -1.97 -10.91 -3.75
CA PRO A 277 -3.24 -10.18 -3.72
C PRO A 277 -3.28 -8.97 -4.67
N TYR A 278 -2.15 -8.30 -4.90
CA TYR A 278 -2.09 -7.14 -5.78
C TYR A 278 -2.30 -7.52 -7.25
N ALA A 279 -1.82 -8.69 -7.68
CA ALA A 279 -2.06 -9.18 -9.04
C ALA A 279 -3.55 -9.51 -9.26
N LYS A 280 -4.18 -10.15 -8.27
CA LYS A 280 -5.62 -10.43 -8.28
C LYS A 280 -6.44 -9.13 -8.32
N SER A 281 -6.14 -8.19 -7.42
CA SER A 281 -6.79 -6.88 -7.39
C SER A 281 -6.61 -6.10 -8.69
N TYR A 282 -5.45 -6.21 -9.35
CA TYR A 282 -5.25 -5.62 -10.67
C TYR A 282 -6.19 -6.21 -11.71
N GLN A 283 -6.31 -7.54 -11.76
CA GLN A 283 -7.21 -8.22 -12.70
C GLN A 283 -8.68 -7.86 -12.47
N GLN A 284 -9.07 -7.58 -11.21
CA GLN A 284 -10.44 -7.21 -10.84
C GLN A 284 -10.75 -5.71 -10.91
N ALA A 285 -9.76 -4.85 -10.66
CA ALA A 285 -9.94 -3.40 -10.58
C ALA A 285 -10.28 -2.77 -11.93
N ALA A 286 -9.78 -3.36 -13.01
CA ALA A 286 -10.21 -2.96 -14.32
C ALA A 286 -11.59 -3.59 -14.60
N GLY A 287 -12.65 -2.80 -14.41
CA GLY A 287 -14.03 -3.15 -14.73
C GLY A 287 -14.28 -3.59 -16.20
N SER A 288 -13.22 -3.55 -17.00
CA SER A 288 -13.07 -4.13 -18.33
C SER A 288 -11.58 -4.41 -18.60
N SER A 289 -10.88 -5.12 -17.71
CA SER A 289 -9.45 -5.44 -17.88
C SER A 289 -9.21 -6.03 -19.25
N PRO A 290 -8.37 -5.43 -20.09
CA PRO A 290 -8.06 -6.00 -21.40
C PRO A 290 -7.10 -7.19 -21.29
N ILE A 291 -6.68 -7.52 -20.07
CA ILE A 291 -5.83 -8.68 -19.76
C ILE A 291 -6.70 -9.93 -19.73
N HIS A 292 -6.55 -10.76 -20.75
CA HIS A 292 -7.24 -12.04 -20.87
C HIS A 292 -6.23 -13.19 -21.03
N GLY A 293 -6.40 -14.26 -20.27
CA GLY A 293 -5.47 -15.40 -20.32
C GLY A 293 -4.09 -15.11 -19.71
N GLU A 294 -3.13 -15.98 -20.00
CA GLU A 294 -1.83 -16.02 -19.30
C GLU A 294 -0.80 -15.02 -19.82
N PHE A 295 -0.94 -14.60 -21.08
CA PHE A 295 -0.06 -13.64 -21.74
C PHE A 295 -0.76 -13.09 -22.97
N GLY A 296 -0.28 -11.94 -23.47
CA GLY A 296 -0.78 -11.41 -24.72
C GLY A 296 -0.25 -10.03 -25.05
N PHE A 297 -0.67 -9.57 -26.22
CA PHE A 297 -0.23 -8.32 -26.78
C PHE A 297 -1.33 -7.71 -27.63
N ASP A 298 -1.54 -6.42 -27.45
CA ASP A 298 -2.49 -5.64 -28.22
C ASP A 298 -1.80 -4.44 -28.86
N LYS A 299 -2.08 -4.28 -30.15
CA LYS A 299 -1.52 -3.22 -30.99
C LYS A 299 -2.43 -2.00 -31.04
N GLU A 300 -3.67 -2.13 -30.59
CA GLU A 300 -4.68 -1.07 -30.57
C GLU A 300 -4.35 -0.04 -29.47
N GLU A 301 -5.31 0.82 -29.11
CA GLU A 301 -5.08 2.03 -28.30
C GLU A 301 -4.04 1.83 -27.18
N HIS A 302 -2.90 2.52 -27.33
CA HIS A 302 -1.77 2.60 -26.39
C HIS A 302 -0.79 1.41 -26.33
N SER A 303 -0.87 0.45 -27.25
CA SER A 303 0.08 -0.67 -27.39
C SER A 303 0.48 -1.29 -26.05
N TYR A 304 -0.26 -2.29 -25.59
CA TYR A 304 -0.02 -2.93 -24.30
C TYR A 304 0.34 -4.41 -24.44
N ALA A 305 1.11 -4.90 -23.47
CA ALA A 305 1.55 -6.29 -23.39
C ALA A 305 1.39 -6.79 -21.95
N TRP A 306 1.11 -8.08 -21.79
CA TRP A 306 1.14 -8.72 -20.48
C TRP A 306 1.74 -10.12 -20.52
N ALA A 307 2.27 -10.52 -19.37
CA ALA A 307 2.89 -11.81 -19.10
C ALA A 307 2.54 -12.25 -17.67
N THR A 308 2.59 -13.55 -17.40
CA THR A 308 2.37 -14.08 -16.04
C THR A 308 3.43 -15.11 -15.67
N ALA A 309 3.63 -15.30 -14.36
CA ALA A 309 4.51 -16.35 -13.83
C ALA A 309 3.97 -16.90 -12.51
N ASP A 310 4.31 -18.14 -12.19
CA ASP A 310 4.08 -18.72 -10.87
C ASP A 310 5.18 -18.24 -9.91
N CYS A 311 4.80 -17.56 -8.83
CA CYS A 311 5.77 -17.06 -7.86
C CYS A 311 5.59 -17.72 -6.48
N PRO A 312 6.67 -17.95 -5.73
CA PRO A 312 6.58 -18.50 -4.38
C PRO A 312 5.69 -17.66 -3.46
N GLY A 313 5.01 -18.33 -2.53
CA GLY A 313 4.23 -17.67 -1.46
C GLY A 313 2.83 -17.18 -1.86
N SER A 314 2.38 -17.46 -3.09
CA SER A 314 1.05 -17.09 -3.55
C SER A 314 0.49 -18.12 -4.55
N PRO A 315 -0.79 -18.51 -4.46
CA PRO A 315 -1.46 -19.29 -5.51
C PRO A 315 -1.83 -18.42 -6.73
N GLN A 316 -1.91 -17.10 -6.55
CA GLN A 316 -2.14 -16.17 -7.64
C GLN A 316 -0.85 -15.97 -8.44
N ARG A 317 -0.93 -16.19 -9.76
CA ARG A 317 0.14 -15.87 -10.70
C ARG A 317 0.51 -14.39 -10.62
N ALA A 318 1.80 -14.09 -10.60
CA ALA A 318 2.28 -12.74 -10.77
C ALA A 318 1.92 -12.24 -12.17
N LEU A 319 1.67 -10.93 -12.27
CA LEU A 319 1.30 -10.27 -13.50
C LEU A 319 2.35 -9.21 -13.83
N PHE A 320 2.87 -9.26 -15.05
CA PHE A 320 3.77 -8.28 -15.62
C PHE A 320 3.07 -7.56 -16.75
N THR A 321 3.13 -6.23 -16.80
CA THR A 321 2.50 -5.43 -17.86
C THR A 321 3.47 -4.42 -18.43
N ALA A 322 3.23 -4.04 -19.69
CA ALA A 322 3.92 -2.97 -20.36
C ALA A 322 2.91 -2.12 -21.13
N TRP A 323 2.94 -0.80 -20.92
CA TRP A 323 1.99 0.16 -21.49
C TRP A 323 2.72 1.35 -22.09
N SER A 324 2.19 1.90 -23.18
CA SER A 324 2.53 3.27 -23.57
C SER A 324 1.76 4.25 -22.70
N VAL A 325 2.43 5.29 -22.20
CA VAL A 325 1.82 6.26 -21.30
C VAL A 325 1.29 7.46 -22.09
N LEU A 326 0.11 7.92 -21.69
CA LEU A 326 -0.55 9.09 -22.22
C LEU A 326 -0.09 10.35 -21.49
N ASN A 327 0.05 11.42 -22.26
CA ASN A 327 0.24 12.73 -21.71
C ASN A 327 -1.11 13.28 -21.23
N ASP A 328 -1.26 13.49 -19.92
CA ASP A 328 -2.50 13.92 -19.27
C ASP A 328 -3.13 15.20 -19.87
N ARG A 329 -2.31 16.10 -20.43
CA ARG A 329 -2.81 17.36 -21.02
C ARG A 329 -3.37 17.19 -22.43
N THR A 330 -2.86 16.24 -23.18
CA THR A 330 -3.18 16.08 -24.61
C THR A 330 -3.96 14.82 -24.90
N ASN A 331 -4.03 13.89 -23.94
CA ASN A 331 -4.58 12.55 -24.09
C ASN A 331 -3.97 11.78 -25.28
N LYS A 332 -2.70 12.07 -25.61
CA LYS A 332 -1.94 11.45 -26.69
C LYS A 332 -0.74 10.69 -26.12
N PRO A 333 -0.26 9.63 -26.78
CA PRO A 333 0.96 8.95 -26.36
C PRO A 333 2.11 9.95 -26.21
N THR A 334 2.81 9.89 -25.07
CA THR A 334 3.97 10.77 -24.81
C THR A 334 5.08 10.53 -25.83
N VAL A 335 5.25 9.27 -26.27
CA VAL A 335 6.15 8.91 -27.38
C VAL A 335 5.34 8.82 -28.66
N ALA A 336 5.73 9.59 -29.67
CA ALA A 336 5.11 9.51 -30.99
C ALA A 336 5.35 8.11 -31.61
N ASN A 337 4.27 7.46 -32.05
CA ASN A 337 4.27 6.13 -32.68
C ASN A 337 5.01 5.08 -31.83
N PRO A 338 4.47 4.70 -30.65
CA PRO A 338 5.11 3.72 -29.78
C PRO A 338 5.37 2.42 -30.53
N SER A 339 6.60 1.90 -30.45
CA SER A 339 6.99 0.70 -31.19
C SER A 339 6.40 -0.55 -30.53
N PRO A 340 5.50 -1.31 -31.20
CA PRO A 340 4.96 -2.56 -30.66
C PRO A 340 6.05 -3.58 -30.30
N ALA A 341 7.12 -3.63 -31.12
CA ALA A 341 8.25 -4.51 -30.88
C ALA A 341 9.05 -4.08 -29.65
N PHE A 342 9.16 -2.78 -29.40
CA PHE A 342 9.82 -2.28 -28.18
C PHE A 342 9.04 -2.67 -26.93
N VAL A 343 7.71 -2.46 -26.92
CA VAL A 343 6.86 -2.82 -25.76
C VAL A 343 7.01 -4.31 -25.41
N ARG A 344 6.95 -5.21 -26.41
CA ARG A 344 7.17 -6.65 -26.18
C ARG A 344 8.58 -6.97 -25.66
N ASN A 345 9.61 -6.38 -26.25
CA ASN A 345 10.99 -6.62 -25.81
C ASN A 345 11.27 -6.07 -24.41
N ALA A 346 10.71 -4.91 -24.08
CA ALA A 346 10.82 -4.28 -22.77
C ALA A 346 10.10 -5.12 -21.71
N LEU A 347 8.87 -5.58 -22.00
CA LEU A 347 8.16 -6.52 -21.13
C LEU A 347 8.97 -7.79 -20.92
N ALA A 348 9.46 -8.43 -21.98
CA ALA A 348 10.19 -9.68 -21.89
C ALA A 348 11.46 -9.55 -21.02
N ALA A 349 12.24 -8.48 -21.22
CA ALA A 349 13.42 -8.22 -20.40
C ALA A 349 13.07 -7.94 -18.93
N TYR A 350 12.05 -7.12 -18.70
CA TYR A 350 11.57 -6.76 -17.37
C TYR A 350 11.00 -7.96 -16.60
N ALA A 351 10.07 -8.69 -17.21
CA ALA A 351 9.42 -9.85 -16.63
C ALA A 351 10.42 -10.96 -16.33
N LYS A 352 11.34 -11.28 -17.26
CA LYS A 352 12.39 -12.28 -17.03
C LYS A 352 13.27 -11.92 -15.84
N THR A 353 13.82 -10.71 -15.82
CA THR A 353 14.73 -10.28 -14.75
C THR A 353 14.02 -10.27 -13.39
N THR A 354 12.78 -9.78 -13.35
CA THR A 354 12.00 -9.67 -12.11
C THR A 354 11.52 -11.03 -11.61
N ALA A 355 11.09 -11.92 -12.51
CA ALA A 355 10.72 -13.30 -12.20
C ALA A 355 11.93 -14.08 -11.66
N ASP A 356 13.08 -14.02 -12.34
CA ASP A 356 14.31 -14.69 -11.92
C ASP A 356 14.76 -14.21 -10.52
N ALA A 357 14.73 -12.90 -10.27
CA ALA A 357 15.11 -12.31 -8.97
C ALA A 357 14.24 -12.77 -7.80
N ARG A 358 13.01 -13.22 -8.07
CA ARG A 358 12.03 -13.69 -7.09
C ARG A 358 11.85 -15.19 -7.07
N GLY A 359 12.62 -15.92 -7.88
CA GLY A 359 12.49 -17.38 -8.00
C GLY A 359 11.14 -17.81 -8.57
N CYS A 360 10.49 -16.96 -9.37
CA CYS A 360 9.27 -17.34 -10.07
C CYS A 360 9.59 -18.33 -11.19
N THR A 361 8.64 -19.20 -11.49
CA THR A 361 8.69 -20.24 -12.52
C THR A 361 7.57 -20.07 -13.53
N ASP A 362 7.58 -20.86 -14.59
CA ASP A 362 6.52 -20.88 -15.61
C ASP A 362 6.20 -19.48 -16.17
N LEU A 363 7.24 -18.71 -16.49
CA LEU A 363 7.07 -17.38 -17.08
C LEU A 363 6.51 -17.51 -18.51
N GLN A 364 5.30 -17.01 -18.71
CA GLN A 364 4.58 -16.98 -19.98
C GLN A 364 4.70 -15.59 -20.61
N LEU A 365 5.38 -15.48 -21.75
CA LEU A 365 5.65 -14.21 -22.45
C LEU A 365 4.86 -14.12 -23.77
N PRO A 366 4.45 -12.90 -24.18
CA PRO A 366 3.83 -12.72 -25.50
C PRO A 366 4.84 -12.93 -26.64
N HIS A 367 4.38 -13.63 -27.68
CA HIS A 367 5.16 -13.96 -28.89
C HIS A 367 5.27 -12.81 -29.90
#